data_AF-A0A661MIC7-F1
#
_entry.id   AF-A0A661MIC7-F1
#
_cell.length_a   1.000
_cell.length_b   1.000
_cell.length_c   1.000
_cell.angle_alpha   90.00
_cell.angle_beta   90.00
_cell.angle_gamma   90.00
#
_symmetry.space_group_name_H-M   'P 1'
#
loop_
_entity.id
_entity.type
_entity.pdbx_description
1 polymer ?
#
loop_
_entity_poly.entity_id
_entity_poly.type
_entity_poly.pdbx_seq_one_letter_code
_entity_poly.pdbx_strand_id
1 'polypeptide(L)' 'MVNRFSYHSPKDDQQDRYERIREAMRELALDIASMCPPSRERSLAITKLEEASMWANASIARNE' A
#
# COMPACT_ATOMS: atom_id res chain seq x y z
N MET A 1 -4.10 18.49 -11.21
CA MET A 1 -4.17 18.72 -9.74
C MET A 1 -5.48 18.22 -9.16
N VAL A 2 -6.64 18.58 -9.73
CA VAL A 2 -7.97 18.18 -9.23
C VAL A 2 -8.07 16.69 -8.90
N ASN A 3 -7.73 15.81 -9.85
CA ASN A 3 -7.80 14.35 -9.65
C ASN A 3 -6.97 13.80 -8.46
N ARG A 4 -5.85 14.46 -8.07
CA ARG A 4 -5.05 14.02 -6.91
C ARG A 4 -5.68 14.34 -5.55
N PHE A 5 -6.59 15.32 -5.53
CA PHE A 5 -7.23 15.86 -4.32
C PHE A 5 -8.76 15.66 -4.32
N SER A 6 -9.29 14.91 -5.29
CA SER A 6 -10.69 14.53 -5.35
C SER A 6 -10.91 13.24 -4.57
N TYR A 7 -12.10 13.11 -3.97
CA TYR A 7 -12.57 11.85 -3.43
C TYR A 7 -12.98 10.93 -4.58
N HIS A 8 -12.50 9.68 -4.50
CA HIS A 8 -12.77 8.63 -5.47
C HIS A 8 -13.51 7.51 -4.75
N SER A 9 -14.83 7.47 -4.88
CA SER A 9 -15.62 6.35 -4.39
C SER A 9 -15.18 5.07 -5.12
N PRO A 10 -14.98 3.95 -4.40
CA PRO A 10 -14.73 2.65 -5.03
C PRO A 10 -15.86 2.30 -6.01
N LYS A 11 -15.49 1.76 -7.18
CA LYS A 11 -16.41 1.17 -8.17
C LYS A 11 -16.07 -0.30 -8.36
N ASP A 12 -17.05 -1.09 -8.80
CA ASP A 12 -16.86 -2.47 -9.25
C ASP A 12 -15.98 -3.31 -8.30
N ASP A 13 -14.89 -3.88 -8.80
CA ASP A 13 -13.95 -4.75 -8.08
C ASP A 13 -12.81 -4.00 -7.37
N GLN A 14 -12.84 -2.65 -7.35
CA GLN A 14 -11.75 -1.87 -6.78
C GLN A 14 -11.54 -2.15 -5.30
N GLN A 15 -12.62 -2.41 -4.54
CA GLN A 15 -12.53 -2.75 -3.13
C GLN A 15 -11.71 -4.03 -2.90
N ASP A 16 -12.03 -5.10 -3.64
CA ASP A 16 -11.32 -6.38 -3.55
C ASP A 16 -9.83 -6.21 -3.90
N ARG A 17 -9.54 -5.37 -4.90
CA ARG A 17 -8.16 -5.04 -5.29
C ARG A 17 -7.41 -4.26 -4.19
N TYR A 18 -8.07 -3.29 -3.54
CA TYR A 18 -7.48 -2.58 -2.41
C TYR A 18 -7.17 -3.53 -1.25
N GLU A 19 -8.10 -4.42 -0.92
CA GLU A 19 -7.93 -5.41 0.14
C GLU A 19 -6.78 -6.36 -0.19
N ARG A 20 -6.72 -6.86 -1.43
CA ARG A 20 -5.64 -7.76 -1.85
C ARG A 20 -4.26 -7.10 -1.79
N ILE A 21 -4.15 -5.84 -2.22
CA ILE A 21 -2.89 -5.08 -2.13
C ILE A 21 -2.50 -4.88 -0.66
N ARG A 22 -3.45 -4.46 0.19
CA ARG A 22 -3.17 -4.24 1.61
C ARG A 22 -2.73 -5.52 2.32
N GLU A 23 -3.36 -6.64 2.01
CA GLU A 23 -3.01 -7.94 2.57
C GLU A 23 -1.58 -8.35 2.17
N ALA A 24 -1.25 -8.29 0.88
CA ALA A 24 0.09 -8.65 0.40
C ALA A 24 1.20 -7.78 1.04
N MET A 25 0.95 -6.47 1.17
CA MET A 25 1.90 -5.54 1.81
C MET A 25 2.03 -5.82 3.31
N ARG A 26 0.93 -6.20 3.99
CA ARG A 26 0.94 -6.57 5.41
C ARG A 26 1.74 -7.85 5.64
N GLU A 27 1.55 -8.87 4.80
CA GLU A 27 2.29 -10.13 4.88
C GLU A 27 3.81 -9.89 4.73
N LEU A 28 4.21 -9.14 3.70
CA LEU A 28 5.62 -8.82 3.50
C LEU A 28 6.20 -7.95 4.64
N ALA A 29 5.41 -7.06 5.24
CA ALA A 29 5.86 -6.31 6.42
C ALA A 29 6.15 -7.22 7.62
N LEU A 30 5.32 -8.25 7.84
CA LEU A 30 5.53 -9.26 8.88
C LEU A 30 6.77 -10.11 8.60
N ASP A 31 6.99 -10.48 7.34
CA ASP A 31 8.20 -11.19 6.92
C ASP A 31 9.46 -10.35 7.17
N ILE A 32 9.46 -9.08 6.78
CA ILE A 32 10.58 -8.16 7.06
C ILE A 32 10.80 -8.01 8.57
N ALA A 33 9.74 -7.88 9.36
CA ALA A 33 9.85 -7.74 10.80
C ALA A 33 10.43 -8.98 11.48
N SER A 34 10.12 -10.17 10.96
CA SER A 34 10.53 -11.47 11.54
C SER A 34 11.90 -11.94 11.05
N MET A 35 12.26 -11.67 9.79
CA MET A 35 13.49 -12.16 9.17
C MET A 35 14.64 -11.15 9.27
N CYS A 36 14.37 -9.84 9.41
CA CYS A 36 15.40 -8.82 9.51
C CYS A 36 15.64 -8.37 10.97
N PRO A 37 16.89 -8.19 11.40
CA PRO A 37 17.20 -7.70 12.74
C PRO A 37 16.70 -6.26 12.92
N PRO A 38 16.44 -5.81 14.16
CA PRO A 38 16.15 -4.42 14.45
C PRO A 38 17.26 -3.49 13.96
N SER A 39 16.97 -2.70 12.92
CA SER A 39 17.91 -1.76 12.33
C SER A 39 17.18 -0.61 11.64
N ARG A 40 17.93 0.41 11.21
CA ARG A 40 17.40 1.53 10.41
C ARG A 40 16.87 1.04 9.07
N GLU A 41 17.56 0.10 8.43
CA GLU A 41 17.19 -0.49 7.15
C GLU A 41 15.87 -1.23 7.24
N ARG A 42 15.64 -2.00 8.33
CA ARG A 42 14.35 -2.67 8.56
C ARG A 42 13.21 -1.67 8.68
N SER A 43 13.38 -0.63 9.50
CA SER A 43 12.36 0.42 9.65
C SER A 43 12.08 1.11 8.32
N LEU A 44 13.12 1.44 7.55
CA LEU A 44 12.97 2.05 6.24
C LEU A 44 12.27 1.12 5.24
N ALA A 45 12.55 -0.18 5.26
CA ALA A 45 11.89 -1.15 4.40
C ALA A 45 10.38 -1.20 4.67
N ILE A 46 9.97 -1.25 5.93
CA ILE A 46 8.55 -1.21 6.32
C ILE A 46 7.91 0.12 5.91
N THR A 47 8.54 1.26 6.19
CA THR A 47 8.02 2.57 5.77
C THR A 47 7.86 2.67 4.25
N LYS A 48 8.82 2.15 3.48
CA LYS A 48 8.74 2.17 2.01
C LYS A 48 7.67 1.23 1.47
N LEU A 49 7.40 0.14 2.17
CA LEU A 49 6.31 -0.76 1.83
C LEU A 49 4.93 -0.11 2.07
N GLU A 50 4.77 0.63 3.16
CA GLU A 50 3.56 1.43 3.42
C GLU A 50 3.35 2.50 2.34
N GLU A 51 4.41 3.22 1.96
CA GLU A 51 4.38 4.20 0.86
C GLU A 51 3.98 3.52 -0.47
N ALA A 52 4.54 2.36 -0.78
CA ALA A 52 4.17 1.59 -1.96
C ALA A 52 2.68 1.20 -1.97
N SER A 53 2.16 0.73 -0.84
CA SER A 53 0.73 0.40 -0.66
C SER A 53 -0.17 1.62 -0.92
N MET A 54 0.21 2.78 -0.40
CA MET A 54 -0.52 4.04 -0.64
C MET A 54 -0.56 4.39 -2.12
N TRP A 55 0.59 4.34 -2.81
CA TRP A 55 0.66 4.68 -4.23
C TRP A 55 -0.05 3.67 -5.13
N ALA A 56 -0.04 2.39 -4.78
CA ALA A 56 -0.78 1.36 -5.51
C ALA A 56 -2.30 1.55 -5.39
N ASN A 57 -2.83 1.81 -4.19
CA ASN A 57 -4.26 2.10 -4.04
C ASN A 57 -4.65 3.43 -4.72
N ALA A 58 -3.78 4.43 -4.65
CA ALA A 58 -4.02 5.71 -5.31
C ALA A 58 -3.98 5.62 -6.85
N SER A 59 -3.25 4.66 -7.43
CA SER A 59 -3.24 4.48 -8.88
C SER A 59 -4.58 3.92 -9.38
N ILE A 60 -5.18 2.99 -8.65
CA ILE A 60 -6.53 2.49 -8.93
C ILE A 60 -7.55 3.62 -8.74
N ALA A 61 -7.57 4.24 -7.56
CA ALA A 61 -8.56 5.25 -7.20
C ALA A 61 -8.58 6.46 -8.16
N ARG A 62 -7.42 6.89 -8.68
CA ARG A 62 -7.32 8.09 -9.50
C ARG A 62 -7.50 7.84 -11.00
N ASN A 63 -7.41 6.59 -11.47
CA ASN A 63 -7.35 6.30 -12.91
C ASN A 63 -8.47 5.37 -13.40
N GLU A 64 -9.39 4.96 -12.53
CA GLU A 64 -10.53 4.07 -12.82
C GLU A 64 -11.80 4.56 -12.08
#